data_AF-A0A1S1Y2Z0-F1
#
_entry.id   AF-A0A1S1Y2Z0-F1
#
_cell.length_a   1.000
_cell.length_b   1.000
_cell.length_c   1.000
_cell.angle_alpha   90.00
_cell.angle_beta   90.00
_cell.angle_gamma   90.00
#
_symmetry.space_group_name_H-M   'P 1'
#
loop_
_entity.id
_entity.type
_entity.pdbx_description
1 polymer ?
#
loop_
_entity_poly.entity_id
_entity_poly.type
_entity_poly.pdbx_seq_one_letter_code
_entity_poly.pdbx_strand_id
1 'polypeptide(L)'
;MDDQFYKSDVYNIIYRAFDMHYTSWIKVPINDSQVGVLGLYRSKNQADFSSGDRNQITSLIAYLSHAYQAKPNQATEYGNTASQGMLIMNPEGRLIYQCPEAKRLIQLADTPRTLIDRRQNNRLLENLKKLADDLVSIHRGKESAIPAFDRVNPYGAFSFKGYWLNNLDSDSNNMIGVTVKYREPIELKLLRAVRNFPLSPTQKEVAMLLAKGISFEQIGRKLHIKQNTVKDHAGKIYLKLNIRQRGDLLPLLLSVNSVH
;
A
#
# COMPACT_ATOMS: atom_id res chain seq x y z
N MET A 1 32.11 8.73 -6.79
CA MET A 1 32.20 10.10 -7.36
C MET A 1 33.53 10.66 -6.93
N ASP A 2 34.20 11.39 -7.81
CA ASP A 2 35.48 12.04 -7.52
C ASP A 2 35.29 13.53 -7.16
N ASP A 3 36.38 14.21 -6.80
CA ASP A 3 36.35 15.63 -6.44
C ASP A 3 35.98 16.55 -7.62
N GLN A 4 36.16 16.09 -8.86
CA GLN A 4 35.76 16.84 -10.04
C GLN A 4 34.24 16.90 -10.19
N PHE A 5 33.54 15.78 -9.90
CA PHE A 5 32.08 15.75 -9.92
C PHE A 5 31.47 16.81 -9.00
N TYR A 6 31.96 16.93 -7.76
CA TYR A 6 31.44 17.91 -6.79
C TYR A 6 31.71 19.38 -7.17
N LYS A 7 32.64 19.62 -8.09
CA LYS A 7 32.93 20.97 -8.65
C LYS A 7 32.14 21.26 -9.93
N SER A 8 31.47 20.25 -10.51
CA SER A 8 30.75 20.40 -11.78
C SER A 8 29.46 21.22 -11.66
N ASP A 9 29.02 21.81 -12.78
CA ASP A 9 27.73 22.49 -12.88
C ASP A 9 26.56 21.52 -12.66
N VAL A 10 26.69 20.28 -13.16
CA VAL A 10 25.67 19.24 -12.96
C VAL A 10 25.42 19.00 -11.47
N TYR A 11 26.48 18.90 -10.68
CA TYR A 11 26.33 18.75 -9.23
C TYR A 11 25.73 20.01 -8.59
N ASN A 12 26.25 21.19 -8.91
CA ASN A 12 25.85 22.44 -8.24
C ASN A 12 24.44 22.91 -8.61
N ILE A 13 23.99 22.67 -9.84
CA ILE A 13 22.66 23.07 -10.34
C ILE A 13 21.62 22.00 -10.01
N ILE A 14 21.95 20.71 -10.17
CA ILE A 14 20.96 19.62 -10.05
C ILE A 14 21.09 18.94 -8.69
N TYR A 15 22.19 18.25 -8.42
CA TYR A 15 22.28 17.36 -7.27
C TYR A 15 22.21 18.10 -5.95
N ARG A 16 22.90 19.24 -5.84
CA ARG A 16 22.92 20.07 -4.63
C ARG A 16 21.54 20.66 -4.31
N ALA A 17 20.77 21.05 -5.31
CA ALA A 17 19.44 21.63 -5.12
C ALA A 17 18.43 20.64 -4.49
N PHE A 18 18.66 19.34 -4.69
CA PHE A 18 17.84 18.25 -4.13
C PHE A 18 18.54 17.49 -2.98
N ASP A 19 19.64 18.03 -2.45
CA ASP A 19 20.44 17.43 -1.36
C ASP A 19 20.93 16.00 -1.67
N MET A 20 21.28 15.74 -2.93
CA MET A 20 21.76 14.46 -3.44
C MET A 20 23.30 14.40 -3.41
N HIS A 21 23.91 14.50 -2.22
CA HIS A 21 25.37 14.59 -2.10
C HIS A 21 26.07 13.27 -2.39
N TYR A 22 25.79 12.24 -1.60
CA TYR A 22 26.30 10.89 -1.83
C TYR A 22 25.30 10.11 -2.65
N THR A 23 25.76 9.43 -3.70
CA THR A 23 24.88 8.73 -4.63
C THR A 23 25.31 7.28 -4.84
N SER A 24 24.35 6.36 -4.84
CA SER A 24 24.55 4.98 -5.23
C SER A 24 23.60 4.62 -6.36
N TRP A 25 24.17 4.21 -7.49
CA TRP A 25 23.43 3.80 -8.68
C TRP A 25 23.53 2.28 -8.81
N ILE A 26 22.39 1.60 -8.81
CA ILE A 26 22.35 0.15 -8.87
C ILE A 26 21.53 -0.26 -10.08
N LYS A 27 22.14 -1.08 -10.93
CA LYS A 27 21.48 -1.62 -12.13
C LYS A 27 20.46 -2.67 -11.70
N VAL A 28 19.23 -2.54 -12.19
CA VAL A 28 18.13 -3.48 -11.98
C VAL A 28 17.85 -4.13 -13.35
N PRO A 29 18.28 -5.38 -13.59
CA PRO A 29 17.93 -6.08 -14.82
C PRO A 29 16.42 -6.25 -14.86
N ILE A 30 15.77 -5.85 -15.95
CA ILE A 30 14.31 -5.98 -16.11
C ILE A 30 14.00 -7.19 -17.00
N ASN A 31 14.76 -7.40 -18.07
CA ASN A 31 14.73 -8.58 -18.92
C ASN A 31 16.06 -8.65 -19.68
N ASP A 32 16.20 -9.59 -20.61
CA ASP A 32 17.43 -9.79 -21.39
C ASP A 32 17.87 -8.56 -22.21
N SER A 33 16.98 -7.59 -22.41
CA SER A 33 17.22 -6.39 -23.24
C SER A 33 17.09 -5.05 -22.52
N GLN A 34 16.52 -5.04 -21.30
CA GLN A 34 16.20 -3.81 -20.57
C GLN A 34 16.81 -3.81 -19.18
N VAL A 35 17.41 -2.68 -18.81
CA VAL A 35 18.01 -2.46 -17.49
C VAL A 35 17.48 -1.14 -16.96
N GLY A 36 16.84 -1.20 -15.79
CA GLY A 36 16.50 -0.02 -14.99
C GLY A 36 17.65 0.39 -14.08
N VAL A 37 17.55 1.58 -13.50
CA VAL A 37 18.52 2.06 -12.51
C VAL A 37 17.78 2.50 -11.25
N LEU A 38 18.18 1.96 -10.11
CA LEU A 38 17.80 2.44 -8.80
C LEU A 38 18.84 3.47 -8.33
N GLY A 39 18.42 4.72 -8.22
CA GLY A 39 19.23 5.80 -7.66
C GLY A 39 18.90 6.04 -6.20
N LEU A 40 19.92 5.96 -5.34
CA LEU A 40 19.82 6.25 -3.92
C LEU A 40 20.70 7.45 -3.57
N TYR A 41 20.19 8.31 -2.70
CA TYR A 41 20.83 9.56 -2.35
C TYR A 41 20.88 9.73 -0.84
N ARG A 42 22.00 10.27 -0.35
CA ARG A 42 22.19 10.71 1.03
C ARG A 42 22.70 12.15 1.02
N SER A 43 22.27 12.92 2.03
CA SER A 43 22.69 14.31 2.17
C SER A 43 24.14 14.41 2.58
N LYS A 44 24.72 15.62 2.49
CA LYS A 44 26.11 15.88 2.92
C LYS A 44 26.32 15.63 4.41
N ASN A 45 25.26 15.68 5.21
CA ASN A 45 25.32 15.48 6.67
C ASN A 45 25.24 14.00 7.08
N GLN A 46 25.14 13.08 6.12
CA GLN A 46 25.08 11.64 6.34
C GLN A 46 26.39 10.97 5.90
N ALA A 47 26.65 9.76 6.37
CA ALA A 47 27.78 8.98 5.88
C ALA A 47 27.53 8.48 4.44
N ASP A 48 28.59 8.44 3.62
CA ASP A 48 28.55 7.84 2.29
C ASP A 48 28.11 6.37 2.34
N PHE A 49 27.68 5.83 1.21
CA PHE A 49 27.33 4.42 1.06
C PHE A 49 28.56 3.53 1.22
N SER A 50 28.53 2.69 2.24
CA SER A 50 29.51 1.64 2.49
C SER A 50 29.35 0.47 1.49
N SER A 51 30.32 -0.44 1.47
CA SER A 51 30.17 -1.73 0.79
C SER A 51 29.02 -2.56 1.37
N GLY A 52 28.82 -2.49 2.70
CA GLY A 52 27.70 -3.13 3.40
C GLY A 52 26.33 -2.64 2.92
N ASP A 53 26.17 -1.31 2.79
CA ASP A 53 24.94 -0.71 2.24
C ASP A 53 24.63 -1.26 0.85
N ARG A 54 25.63 -1.24 -0.04
CA ARG A 54 25.50 -1.72 -1.43
C ARG A 54 25.13 -3.20 -1.48
N ASN A 55 25.73 -4.04 -0.64
CA ASN A 55 25.41 -5.47 -0.58
C ASN A 55 23.98 -5.73 -0.11
N GLN A 56 23.51 -5.00 0.91
CA GLN A 56 22.12 -5.11 1.37
C GLN A 56 21.13 -4.74 0.26
N ILE A 57 21.36 -3.64 -0.46
CA ILE A 57 20.45 -3.24 -1.54
C ILE A 57 20.53 -4.21 -2.72
N THR A 58 21.72 -4.73 -3.03
CA THR A 58 21.90 -5.73 -4.10
C THR A 58 21.05 -6.99 -3.84
N SER A 59 20.87 -7.38 -2.57
CA SER A 59 19.99 -8.50 -2.20
C SER A 59 18.50 -8.27 -2.59
N LEU A 60 18.09 -7.02 -2.77
CA LEU A 60 16.72 -6.67 -3.15
C LEU A 60 16.48 -6.67 -4.67
N ILE A 61 17.54 -6.71 -5.48
CA ILE A 61 17.47 -6.48 -6.93
C ILE A 61 16.64 -7.56 -7.64
N ALA A 62 16.76 -8.81 -7.23
CA ALA A 62 15.96 -9.90 -7.80
C ALA A 62 14.45 -9.67 -7.57
N TYR A 63 14.07 -9.16 -6.39
CA TYR A 63 12.68 -8.86 -6.06
C TYR A 63 12.15 -7.66 -6.85
N LEU A 64 12.96 -6.60 -7.02
CA LEU A 64 12.59 -5.43 -7.81
C LEU A 64 12.42 -5.79 -9.30
N SER A 65 13.35 -6.59 -9.84
CA SER A 65 13.28 -7.12 -11.20
C SER A 65 12.01 -7.91 -11.43
N HIS A 66 11.72 -8.86 -10.53
CA HIS A 66 10.51 -9.66 -10.59
C HIS A 66 9.24 -8.80 -10.47
N ALA A 67 9.21 -7.85 -9.52
CA ALA A 67 8.06 -6.98 -9.30
C ALA A 67 7.77 -6.08 -10.51
N TYR A 68 8.79 -5.63 -11.23
CA TYR A 68 8.61 -4.84 -12.45
C TYR A 68 7.99 -5.66 -13.59
N GLN A 69 8.36 -6.93 -13.71
CA GLN A 69 7.84 -7.83 -14.74
C GLN A 69 6.48 -8.43 -14.38
N ALA A 70 6.12 -8.42 -13.09
CA ALA A 70 4.87 -9.00 -12.62
C ALA A 70 3.67 -8.25 -13.21
N LYS A 71 2.76 -9.00 -13.82
CA LYS A 71 1.48 -8.43 -14.28
C LYS A 71 0.62 -8.10 -13.06
N PRO A 72 -0.09 -6.95 -13.06
CA PRO A 72 -1.06 -6.65 -12.02
C PRO A 72 -2.07 -7.78 -11.93
N ASN A 73 -2.33 -8.27 -10.72
CA ASN A 73 -3.34 -9.31 -10.51
C ASN A 73 -4.72 -8.73 -10.89
N GLN A 74 -5.45 -9.39 -11.78
CA GLN A 74 -6.63 -8.80 -12.43
C GLN A 74 -7.86 -8.69 -11.51
N ALA A 75 -7.89 -9.41 -10.40
CA ALA A 75 -8.94 -9.32 -9.38
C ALA A 75 -8.32 -9.35 -7.99
N THR A 76 -8.01 -8.16 -7.45
CA THR A 76 -7.55 -8.03 -6.06
C THR A 76 -8.77 -7.92 -5.16
N GLU A 77 -8.94 -8.89 -4.26
CA GLU A 77 -9.98 -8.81 -3.23
C GLU A 77 -9.47 -8.00 -2.04
N TYR A 78 -10.36 -7.20 -1.45
CA TYR A 78 -10.04 -6.34 -0.31
C TYR A 78 -10.75 -6.84 0.94
N GLY A 79 -10.01 -6.87 2.05
CA GLY A 79 -10.55 -7.31 3.32
C GLY A 79 -11.43 -6.26 4.00
N ASN A 80 -11.69 -6.46 5.28
CA ASN A 80 -12.34 -5.47 6.14
C ASN A 80 -11.50 -4.19 6.26
N THR A 81 -12.13 -3.14 6.79
CA THR A 81 -11.44 -1.87 7.08
C THR A 81 -10.25 -2.15 8.00
N ALA A 82 -9.04 -1.95 7.48
CA ALA A 82 -7.79 -2.16 8.21
C ALA A 82 -7.44 -0.93 9.04
N SER A 83 -7.74 0.27 8.54
CA SER A 83 -7.56 1.52 9.26
C SER A 83 -8.58 2.56 8.80
N GLN A 84 -8.86 3.56 9.63
CA GLN A 84 -9.73 4.67 9.29
C GLN A 84 -9.25 5.98 9.90
N GLY A 85 -9.50 7.07 9.20
CA GLY A 85 -9.19 8.42 9.65
C GLY A 85 -10.34 9.38 9.35
N MET A 86 -10.25 10.57 9.93
CA MET A 86 -11.18 11.67 9.70
C MET A 86 -10.43 12.95 9.32
N LEU A 87 -11.03 13.68 8.39
CA LEU A 87 -10.63 15.03 8.01
C LEU A 87 -11.85 15.95 8.04
N ILE A 88 -11.63 17.24 8.21
CA ILE A 88 -12.66 18.28 8.22
C ILE A 88 -12.29 19.31 7.15
N MET A 89 -13.24 19.64 6.29
CA MET A 89 -13.14 20.66 5.26
C MET A 89 -14.16 21.77 5.51
N ASN A 90 -13.90 22.96 4.98
CA ASN A 90 -14.93 23.97 4.83
C ASN A 90 -15.83 23.67 3.60
N PRO A 91 -16.95 24.38 3.43
CA PRO A 91 -17.85 24.20 2.27
C PRO A 91 -17.19 24.44 0.91
N GLU A 92 -16.10 25.21 0.86
CA GLU A 92 -15.32 25.44 -0.37
C GLU A 92 -14.39 24.28 -0.74
N GLY A 93 -14.37 23.20 0.05
CA GLY A 93 -13.53 22.02 -0.17
C GLY A 93 -12.08 22.16 0.29
N ARG A 94 -11.77 23.17 1.11
CA ARG A 94 -10.45 23.36 1.72
C ARG A 94 -10.35 22.55 3.01
N LEU A 95 -9.30 21.74 3.11
CA LEU A 95 -8.96 20.99 4.32
C LEU A 95 -8.57 21.93 5.47
N ILE A 96 -9.26 21.80 6.61
CA ILE A 96 -9.04 22.58 7.83
C ILE A 96 -8.37 21.74 8.92
N TYR A 97 -8.89 20.53 9.18
CA TYR A 97 -8.35 19.62 10.19
C TYR A 97 -8.22 18.21 9.64
N GLN A 98 -7.30 17.43 10.23
CA GLN A 98 -7.18 16.00 9.97
C GLN A 98 -6.55 15.31 11.17
N CYS A 99 -6.97 14.09 11.47
CA CYS A 99 -6.25 13.26 12.44
C CYS A 99 -4.95 12.70 11.81
N PRO A 100 -3.96 12.26 12.62
CA PRO A 100 -2.70 11.72 12.11
C PRO A 100 -2.89 10.56 11.13
N GLU A 101 -3.86 9.67 11.39
CA GLU A 101 -4.13 8.54 10.52
C GLU A 101 -4.75 8.98 9.19
N ALA A 102 -5.64 9.98 9.19
CA ALA A 102 -6.17 10.54 7.94
C ALA A 102 -5.06 11.12 7.07
N LYS A 103 -4.12 11.86 7.67
CA LYS A 103 -2.94 12.40 6.97
C LYS A 103 -2.15 11.28 6.27
N ARG A 104 -1.88 10.19 6.99
CA ARG A 104 -1.18 9.01 6.44
C ARG A 104 -1.97 8.38 5.29
N LEU A 105 -3.27 8.15 5.47
CA LEU A 105 -4.12 7.51 4.46
C LEU A 105 -4.28 8.36 3.20
N ILE A 106 -4.38 9.69 3.34
CA ILE A 106 -4.38 10.63 2.21
C ILE A 106 -3.07 10.52 1.42
N GLN A 107 -1.93 10.51 2.11
CA GLN A 107 -0.62 10.35 1.45
C GLN A 107 -0.53 9.04 0.67
N LEU A 108 -0.99 7.93 1.25
CA LEU A 108 -1.02 6.64 0.56
C LEU A 108 -2.00 6.63 -0.62
N ALA A 109 -3.19 7.22 -0.47
CA ALA A 109 -4.19 7.33 -1.52
C ALA A 109 -3.71 8.19 -2.68
N ASP A 110 -2.93 9.24 -2.40
CA ASP A 110 -2.46 10.22 -3.37
C ASP A 110 -1.09 9.93 -3.98
N THR A 111 -0.42 8.85 -3.55
CA THR A 111 0.92 8.55 -4.05
C THR A 111 0.88 8.32 -5.57
N PRO A 112 1.61 9.14 -6.35
CA PRO A 112 1.61 9.05 -7.80
C PRO A 112 2.34 7.78 -8.27
N ARG A 113 1.92 7.22 -9.40
CA ARG A 113 2.59 6.05 -9.99
C ARG A 113 3.97 6.40 -10.57
N THR A 114 4.15 7.65 -11.00
CA THR A 114 5.41 8.16 -11.57
C THR A 114 5.74 9.57 -11.08
N LEU A 115 7.00 10.00 -11.22
CA LEU A 115 7.40 11.39 -10.96
C LEU A 115 6.71 12.39 -11.89
N ILE A 116 6.32 11.95 -13.11
CA ILE A 116 5.58 12.76 -14.09
C ILE A 116 4.14 12.98 -13.60
N ASP A 117 3.49 11.92 -13.11
CA ASP A 117 2.16 12.00 -12.52
C ASP A 117 2.11 12.99 -11.34
N ARG A 118 3.20 13.13 -10.58
CA ARG A 118 3.29 14.02 -9.42
C ARG A 118 3.13 15.50 -9.79
N ARG A 119 3.49 15.91 -11.01
CA ARG A 119 3.30 17.28 -11.49
C ARG A 119 1.88 17.55 -12.00
N GLN A 120 1.08 16.51 -12.25
CA GLN A 120 -0.23 16.62 -12.89
C GLN A 120 -1.40 16.11 -12.01
N ASN A 121 -1.16 15.30 -10.98
CA ASN A 121 -2.23 14.72 -10.17
C ASN A 121 -2.59 15.56 -8.94
N ASN A 122 -3.65 16.36 -9.07
CA ASN A 122 -4.48 16.84 -7.96
C ASN A 122 -5.80 16.06 -7.84
N ARG A 123 -5.92 14.89 -8.47
CA ARG A 123 -7.18 14.12 -8.55
C ARG A 123 -7.83 13.83 -7.20
N LEU A 124 -7.05 13.62 -6.13
CA LEU A 124 -7.65 13.44 -4.80
C LEU A 124 -8.34 14.71 -4.33
N LEU A 125 -7.65 15.84 -4.45
CA LEU A 125 -8.14 17.15 -4.03
C LEU A 125 -9.36 17.56 -4.88
N GLU A 126 -9.35 17.26 -6.18
CA GLU A 126 -10.51 17.45 -7.06
C GLU A 126 -11.71 16.60 -6.63
N ASN A 127 -11.49 15.33 -6.28
CA ASN A 127 -12.56 14.46 -5.78
C ASN A 127 -13.09 14.92 -4.41
N LEU A 128 -12.21 15.38 -3.51
CA LEU A 128 -12.60 15.94 -2.22
C LEU A 128 -13.40 17.24 -2.39
N LYS A 129 -12.98 18.10 -3.32
CA LYS A 129 -13.72 19.32 -3.67
C LYS A 129 -15.10 18.99 -4.25
N LYS A 130 -15.17 18.05 -5.21
CA LYS A 130 -16.46 17.59 -5.75
C LYS A 130 -17.37 17.03 -4.66
N LEU A 131 -16.82 16.24 -3.73
CA LEU A 131 -17.57 15.73 -2.59
C LEU A 131 -18.11 16.88 -1.71
N ALA A 132 -17.34 17.95 -1.52
CA ALA A 132 -17.81 19.15 -0.82
C ALA A 132 -18.94 19.86 -1.59
N ASP A 133 -18.78 20.06 -2.90
CA ASP A 133 -19.79 20.68 -3.77
C ASP A 133 -21.11 19.90 -3.76
N ASP A 134 -21.03 18.56 -3.77
CA ASP A 134 -22.17 17.66 -3.68
C ASP A 134 -22.89 17.81 -2.33
N LEU A 135 -22.16 17.89 -1.22
CA LEU A 135 -22.73 18.10 0.12
C LEU A 135 -23.37 19.48 0.28
N VAL A 136 -22.75 20.53 -0.27
CA VAL A 136 -23.34 21.88 -0.29
C VAL A 136 -24.65 21.89 -1.07
N SER A 137 -24.69 21.19 -2.21
CA SER A 137 -25.91 21.06 -3.01
C SER A 137 -27.01 20.32 -2.26
N ILE A 138 -26.67 19.25 -1.53
CA ILE A 138 -27.62 18.49 -0.70
C ILE A 138 -28.16 19.36 0.44
N HIS A 139 -27.29 20.07 1.13
CA HIS A 139 -27.70 20.98 2.21
C HIS A 139 -28.67 22.08 1.72
N ARG A 140 -28.53 22.51 0.45
CA ARG A 140 -29.45 23.46 -0.21
C ARG A 140 -30.78 22.86 -0.69
N GLY A 141 -31.07 21.60 -0.35
CA GLY A 141 -32.36 20.95 -0.64
C GLY A 141 -32.36 19.97 -1.80
N LYS A 142 -31.19 19.61 -2.36
CA LYS A 142 -31.10 18.53 -3.36
C LYS A 142 -31.18 17.17 -2.66
N GLU A 143 -32.19 16.37 -2.96
CA GLU A 143 -32.20 14.96 -2.51
C GLU A 143 -31.12 14.16 -3.25
N SER A 144 -30.23 13.54 -2.48
CA SER A 144 -29.20 12.63 -2.97
C SER A 144 -28.71 11.73 -1.84
N ALA A 145 -28.17 10.56 -2.21
CA ALA A 145 -27.44 9.73 -1.25
C ALA A 145 -26.20 10.47 -0.72
N ILE A 146 -25.72 10.03 0.44
CA ILE A 146 -24.52 10.58 1.09
C ILE A 146 -23.33 10.51 0.11
N PRO A 147 -22.71 11.65 -0.25
CA PRO A 147 -21.59 11.69 -1.19
C PRO A 147 -20.41 10.85 -0.70
N ALA A 148 -19.92 9.98 -1.57
CA ALA A 148 -18.78 9.13 -1.33
C ALA A 148 -18.04 8.83 -2.64
N PHE A 149 -16.75 8.55 -2.55
CA PHE A 149 -15.97 8.05 -3.68
C PHE A 149 -14.90 7.06 -3.21
N ASP A 150 -14.53 6.14 -4.10
CA ASP A 150 -13.48 5.17 -3.87
C ASP A 150 -12.24 5.46 -4.73
N ARG A 151 -11.07 5.13 -4.21
CA ARG A 151 -9.80 5.17 -4.94
C ARG A 151 -9.04 3.88 -4.69
N VAL A 152 -8.57 3.24 -5.76
CA VAL A 152 -7.74 2.05 -5.70
C VAL A 152 -6.38 2.33 -6.32
N ASN A 153 -5.31 2.01 -5.61
CA ASN A 153 -3.94 2.15 -6.07
C ASN A 153 -3.08 0.98 -5.54
N PRO A 154 -1.77 0.91 -5.86
CA PRO A 154 -0.90 -0.17 -5.40
C PRO A 154 -0.79 -0.33 -3.87
N TYR A 155 -1.12 0.71 -3.10
CA TYR A 155 -1.14 0.66 -1.63
C TYR A 155 -2.43 0.08 -1.07
N GLY A 156 -3.52 0.04 -1.84
CA GLY A 156 -4.78 -0.60 -1.45
C GLY A 156 -6.02 0.15 -1.93
N ALA A 157 -7.14 -0.09 -1.26
CA ALA A 157 -8.42 0.55 -1.54
C ALA A 157 -8.77 1.55 -0.45
N PHE A 158 -9.17 2.75 -0.87
CA PHE A 158 -9.52 3.88 -0.01
C PHE A 158 -10.95 4.30 -0.32
N SER A 159 -11.78 4.43 0.71
CA SER A 159 -13.16 4.90 0.59
C SER A 159 -13.33 6.18 1.37
N PHE A 160 -13.80 7.23 0.69
CA PHE A 160 -14.04 8.54 1.27
C PHE A 160 -15.54 8.76 1.34
N LYS A 161 -16.05 9.15 2.52
CA LYS A 161 -17.46 9.42 2.72
C LYS A 161 -17.64 10.73 3.46
N GLY A 162 -18.45 11.61 2.89
CA GLY A 162 -18.69 12.97 3.37
C GLY A 162 -19.92 13.05 4.28
N TYR A 163 -19.87 13.98 5.23
CA TYR A 163 -20.93 14.27 6.18
C TYR A 163 -20.99 15.78 6.39
N TRP A 164 -22.18 16.34 6.31
CA TRP A 164 -22.41 17.73 6.70
C TRP A 164 -22.31 17.85 8.22
N LEU A 165 -21.55 18.82 8.70
CA LEU A 165 -21.39 19.12 10.12
C LEU A 165 -22.01 20.49 10.40
N ASN A 166 -23.14 20.47 11.10
CA ASN A 166 -23.77 21.70 11.58
C ASN A 166 -22.95 22.23 12.76
N ASN A 167 -22.74 23.54 12.79
CA ASN A 167 -22.37 24.17 14.04
C ASN A 167 -23.62 24.26 14.94
N LEU A 168 -23.44 23.98 16.24
CA LEU A 168 -24.52 24.09 17.23
C LEU A 168 -24.78 25.54 17.64
N ASP A 169 -23.78 26.41 17.44
CA ASP A 169 -23.89 27.86 17.60
C ASP A 169 -24.27 28.48 16.25
N SER A 170 -25.37 29.23 16.22
CA SER A 170 -26.00 29.77 15.01
C SER A 170 -25.16 30.75 14.17
N ASP A 171 -24.00 31.19 14.66
CA ASP A 171 -23.14 32.21 14.04
C ASP A 171 -21.87 31.67 13.35
N SER A 172 -21.69 30.35 13.28
CA SER A 172 -20.44 29.76 12.74
C SER A 172 -20.62 29.11 11.37
N ASN A 173 -19.56 29.16 10.57
CA ASN A 173 -19.51 28.46 9.29
C ASN A 173 -19.67 26.94 9.48
N ASN A 174 -20.69 26.37 8.83
CA ASN A 174 -20.86 24.92 8.71
C ASN A 174 -19.62 24.27 8.11
N MET A 175 -19.37 23.02 8.50
CA MET A 175 -18.18 22.28 8.07
C MET A 175 -18.58 20.96 7.42
N ILE A 176 -17.60 20.29 6.82
CA ILE A 176 -17.76 19.00 6.18
C ILE A 176 -16.80 18.02 6.82
N GLY A 177 -17.32 16.97 7.45
CA GLY A 177 -16.54 15.85 7.94
C GLY A 177 -16.38 14.82 6.83
N VAL A 178 -15.17 14.31 6.61
CA VAL A 178 -14.94 13.21 5.68
C VAL A 178 -14.22 12.09 6.42
N THR A 179 -14.79 10.90 6.37
CA THR A 179 -14.12 9.68 6.83
C THR A 179 -13.37 9.05 5.66
N VAL A 180 -12.13 8.64 5.89
CA VAL A 180 -11.35 7.82 4.96
C VAL A 180 -11.16 6.43 5.57
N LYS A 181 -11.59 5.40 4.85
CA LYS A 181 -11.39 4.00 5.23
C LYS A 181 -10.38 3.36 4.30
N TYR A 182 -9.42 2.67 4.88
CA TYR A 182 -8.40 1.91 4.16
C TYR A 182 -8.69 0.41 4.28
N ARG A 183 -8.68 -0.27 3.12
CA ARG A 183 -8.73 -1.73 3.01
C ARG A 183 -7.50 -2.20 2.27
N GLU A 184 -6.75 -3.08 2.91
CA GLU A 184 -5.61 -3.74 2.28
C GLU A 184 -6.08 -4.95 1.43
N PRO A 185 -5.32 -5.32 0.39
CA PRO A 185 -5.51 -6.58 -0.32
C PRO A 185 -5.50 -7.79 0.62
N ILE A 186 -6.45 -8.71 0.44
CA ILE A 186 -6.56 -9.92 1.28
C ILE A 186 -5.27 -10.72 1.24
N GLU A 187 -4.62 -10.85 0.09
CA GLU A 187 -3.37 -11.60 -0.04
C GLU A 187 -2.25 -11.05 0.83
N LEU A 188 -2.16 -9.72 0.95
CA LEU A 188 -1.17 -9.07 1.81
C LEU A 188 -1.50 -9.31 3.29
N LYS A 189 -2.77 -9.23 3.66
CA LYS A 189 -3.23 -9.55 5.01
C LYS A 189 -2.93 -11.00 5.39
N LEU A 190 -3.24 -11.94 4.49
CA LEU A 190 -2.96 -13.37 4.68
C LEU A 190 -1.46 -13.64 4.78
N LEU A 191 -0.64 -13.04 3.92
CA LEU A 191 0.82 -13.20 3.97
C LEU A 191 1.39 -12.74 5.31
N ARG A 192 0.93 -11.60 5.83
CA ARG A 192 1.32 -11.07 7.14
C ARG A 192 0.88 -11.97 8.28
N ALA A 193 -0.38 -12.42 8.27
CA ALA A 193 -0.90 -13.32 9.29
C ALA A 193 -0.12 -14.65 9.32
N VAL A 194 0.07 -15.29 8.16
CA VAL A 194 0.81 -16.55 8.00
C VAL A 194 2.26 -16.44 8.48
N ARG A 195 2.90 -15.28 8.32
CA ARG A 195 4.28 -15.05 8.79
C ARG A 195 4.43 -15.30 10.29
N ASN A 196 3.43 -14.93 11.09
CA ASN A 196 3.46 -14.97 12.54
C ASN A 196 3.08 -16.34 13.13
N PHE A 197 2.57 -17.26 12.31
CA PHE A 197 2.23 -18.60 12.78
C PHE A 197 3.46 -19.54 12.84
N PRO A 198 3.45 -20.54 13.75
CA PRO A 198 4.53 -21.52 13.94
C PRO A 198 4.57 -22.61 12.85
N LEU A 199 4.45 -22.19 11.59
CA LEU A 199 4.46 -23.04 10.41
C LEU A 199 5.84 -23.03 9.74
N SER A 200 6.27 -24.16 9.17
CA SER A 200 7.44 -24.20 8.30
C SER A 200 7.19 -23.42 6.99
N PRO A 201 8.22 -23.02 6.23
CA PRO A 201 8.04 -22.33 4.95
C PRO A 201 7.06 -23.03 4.00
N THR A 202 7.21 -24.34 3.80
CA THR A 202 6.28 -25.15 2.99
C THR A 202 4.87 -25.18 3.57
N GLN A 203 4.73 -25.27 4.89
CA GLN A 203 3.41 -25.21 5.55
C GLN A 203 2.74 -23.84 5.37
N LYS A 204 3.51 -22.75 5.35
CA LYS A 204 3.00 -21.40 5.09
C LYS A 204 2.46 -21.28 3.66
N GLU A 205 3.18 -21.81 2.68
CA GLU A 205 2.72 -21.85 1.27
C GLU A 205 1.45 -22.68 1.11
N VAL A 206 1.43 -23.89 1.68
CA VAL A 206 0.24 -24.75 1.68
C VAL A 206 -0.94 -24.06 2.37
N ALA A 207 -0.73 -23.42 3.52
CA ALA A 207 -1.79 -22.70 4.25
C ALA A 207 -2.37 -21.55 3.42
N MET A 208 -1.55 -20.74 2.75
CA MET A 208 -2.04 -19.67 1.87
C MET A 208 -2.87 -20.23 0.71
N LEU A 209 -2.41 -21.30 0.05
CA LEU A 209 -3.15 -21.90 -1.07
C LEU A 209 -4.47 -22.54 -0.61
N LEU A 210 -4.48 -23.15 0.58
CA LEU A 210 -5.70 -23.72 1.17
C LEU A 210 -6.73 -22.64 1.49
N ALA A 211 -6.28 -21.52 2.08
CA ALA A 211 -7.12 -20.36 2.38
C ALA A 211 -7.72 -19.71 1.13
N LYS A 212 -7.03 -19.80 -0.02
CA LYS A 212 -7.51 -19.35 -1.34
C LYS A 212 -8.47 -20.32 -2.04
N GLY A 213 -8.92 -21.38 -1.38
CA GLY A 213 -9.87 -22.33 -2.00
C GLY A 213 -9.24 -23.34 -2.99
N ILE A 214 -7.92 -23.32 -3.20
CA ILE A 214 -7.21 -24.23 -4.13
C ILE A 214 -7.26 -25.69 -3.64
N SER A 215 -7.58 -26.64 -4.53
CA SER A 215 -7.69 -28.06 -4.14
C SER A 215 -6.34 -28.69 -3.78
N PHE A 216 -6.33 -29.77 -2.99
CA PHE A 216 -5.07 -30.46 -2.64
C PHE A 216 -4.29 -30.94 -3.87
N GLU A 217 -5.00 -31.36 -4.92
CA GLU A 217 -4.37 -31.77 -6.18
C GLU A 217 -3.69 -30.60 -6.88
N GLN A 218 -4.38 -29.47 -6.99
CA GLN A 218 -3.84 -28.24 -7.58
C GLN A 218 -2.65 -27.70 -6.78
N ILE A 219 -2.70 -27.79 -5.44
CA ILE A 219 -1.57 -27.44 -4.57
C ILE A 219 -0.37 -28.35 -4.86
N GLY A 220 -0.59 -29.66 -4.97
CA GLY A 220 0.47 -30.62 -5.28
C GLY A 220 1.16 -30.29 -6.60
N ARG A 221 0.38 -29.96 -7.64
CA ARG A 221 0.91 -29.50 -8.93
C ARG A 221 1.70 -28.19 -8.81
N LYS A 222 1.19 -27.19 -8.08
CA LYS A 222 1.84 -25.87 -7.90
C LYS A 222 3.15 -25.95 -7.13
N LEU A 223 3.22 -26.82 -6.12
CA LEU A 223 4.39 -26.97 -5.26
C LEU A 223 5.31 -28.11 -5.68
N HIS A 224 5.00 -28.79 -6.80
CA HIS A 224 5.72 -29.97 -7.29
C HIS A 224 5.87 -31.08 -6.23
N ILE A 225 4.81 -31.34 -5.45
CA ILE A 225 4.74 -32.40 -4.43
C ILE A 225 3.52 -33.31 -4.63
N LYS A 226 3.56 -34.53 -4.09
CA LYS A 226 2.44 -35.47 -4.16
C LYS A 226 1.23 -34.92 -3.39
N GLN A 227 0.02 -35.19 -3.89
CA GLN A 227 -1.23 -34.80 -3.21
C GLN A 227 -1.30 -35.32 -1.77
N ASN A 228 -0.81 -36.53 -1.50
CA ASN A 228 -0.75 -37.07 -0.14
C ASN A 228 0.14 -36.24 0.78
N THR A 229 1.28 -35.75 0.28
CA THR A 229 2.15 -34.83 1.03
C THR A 229 1.43 -33.52 1.36
N VAL A 230 0.59 -33.01 0.46
CA VAL A 230 -0.26 -31.84 0.75
C VAL A 230 -1.26 -32.13 1.87
N LYS A 231 -1.91 -33.31 1.85
CA LYS A 231 -2.82 -33.73 2.93
C LYS A 231 -2.10 -33.83 4.27
N ASP A 232 -0.89 -34.37 4.29
CA ASP A 232 -0.06 -34.46 5.50
C ASP A 232 0.32 -33.07 6.02
N HIS A 233 0.69 -32.14 5.13
CA HIS A 233 0.93 -30.75 5.51
C HIS A 233 -0.34 -30.10 6.05
N ALA A 234 -1.50 -30.29 5.42
CA ALA A 234 -2.78 -29.75 5.87
C ALA A 234 -3.14 -30.25 7.28
N GLY A 235 -2.99 -31.55 7.55
CA GLY A 235 -3.20 -32.11 8.90
C GLY A 235 -2.28 -31.48 9.94
N LYS A 236 -0.99 -31.33 9.64
CA LYS A 236 -0.04 -30.66 10.53
C LYS A 236 -0.36 -29.18 10.74
N ILE A 237 -0.85 -28.50 9.71
CA ILE A 237 -1.30 -27.10 9.81
C ILE A 237 -2.51 -27.03 10.74
N TYR A 238 -3.50 -27.89 10.56
CA TYR A 238 -4.71 -27.90 11.39
C TYR A 238 -4.39 -28.14 12.87
N LEU A 239 -3.49 -29.08 13.16
CA LEU A 239 -2.99 -29.33 14.51
C LEU A 239 -2.27 -28.11 15.10
N LYS A 240 -1.33 -27.52 14.35
CA LYS A 240 -0.53 -26.37 14.82
C LYS A 240 -1.35 -25.10 15.02
N LEU A 241 -2.39 -24.91 14.23
CA LEU A 241 -3.28 -23.75 14.29
C LEU A 241 -4.51 -24.00 15.17
N ASN A 242 -4.65 -25.19 15.74
CA ASN A 242 -5.80 -25.62 16.53
C ASN A 242 -7.15 -25.41 15.81
N ILE A 243 -7.21 -25.77 14.53
CA ILE A 243 -8.42 -25.73 13.72
C ILE A 243 -8.86 -27.13 13.31
N ARG A 244 -10.15 -27.31 13.05
CA ARG A 244 -10.73 -28.65 12.78
C ARG A 244 -10.85 -28.94 11.31
N GLN A 245 -11.08 -27.91 10.50
CA GLN A 245 -11.37 -28.08 9.08
C GLN A 245 -10.79 -26.95 8.25
N ARG A 246 -10.70 -27.22 6.95
CA ARG A 246 -10.23 -26.27 5.95
C ARG A 246 -10.96 -24.92 6.01
N GLY A 247 -12.27 -24.94 6.23
CA GLY A 247 -13.11 -23.74 6.25
C GLY A 247 -12.74 -22.74 7.36
N ASP A 248 -12.10 -23.22 8.42
CA ASP A 248 -11.71 -22.38 9.57
C ASP A 248 -10.42 -21.60 9.29
N LEU A 249 -9.65 -22.01 8.28
CA LEU A 249 -8.33 -21.45 8.01
C LEU A 249 -8.41 -19.98 7.55
N LEU A 250 -9.27 -19.66 6.59
CA LEU A 250 -9.41 -18.29 6.09
C LEU A 250 -9.92 -17.32 7.18
N PRO A 251 -11.00 -17.63 7.92
CA PRO A 251 -11.42 -16.81 9.06
C PRO A 251 -10.34 -16.62 10.11
N LEU A 252 -9.59 -17.67 10.46
CA LEU A 252 -8.48 -17.58 11.42
C LEU A 252 -7.38 -16.64 10.91
N LEU A 253 -6.96 -16.77 9.66
CA LEU A 253 -5.93 -15.89 9.10
C LEU A 253 -6.38 -14.44 9.00
N LEU A 254 -7.68 -14.18 8.79
CA LEU A 254 -8.23 -12.82 8.70
C LEU A 254 -8.51 -12.17 10.05
N SER A 255 -8.70 -12.95 11.12
CA SER A 255 -8.96 -12.44 12.48
C SER A 255 -7.71 -11.93 13.17
N VAL A 256 -6.52 -12.36 12.73
CA VAL A 256 -5.24 -11.85 13.23
C VAL A 256 -5.07 -10.40 12.75
N ASN A 257 -5.32 -9.45 13.64
CA ASN A 257 -4.87 -8.08 13.44
C ASN A 257 -3.34 -8.09 13.50
N SER A 258 -2.71 -7.67 12.41
CA SER A 258 -1.26 -7.45 12.40
C SER A 258 -0.99 -6.29 13.35
N VAL A 259 -0.68 -6.59 14.61
CA VAL A 259 -0.13 -5.61 15.55
C VAL A 259 1.20 -5.15 14.96
N HIS A 260 1.28 -3.88 14.62
CA HIS A 260 2.53 -3.19 14.30
C HIS A 260 3.14 -2.66 15.58
#